data_AF-A0A137SLD1-F1
#
_entry.id   AF-A0A137SLD1-F1
#
_cell.length_a   1.000
_cell.length_b   1.000
_cell.length_c   1.000
_cell.angle_alpha   90.00
_cell.angle_beta   90.00
_cell.angle_gamma   90.00
#
_symmetry.space_group_name_H-M   'P 1'
#
loop_
_entity.id
_entity.type
_entity.pdbx_description
1 polymer ?
#
loop_
_entity_poly.entity_id
_entity_poly.type
_entity_poly.pdbx_seq_one_letter_code
_entity_poly.pdbx_strand_id
1 'polypeptide(L)'
;MKIQNKHAMIILKSAASAFVLVSASASASTNELDVNDIYDHLNEKYSQFNDVTFSKPSTNYLKPGWILDTHFTFGTSSEFYNKSFDALSFNHVDSEFNMSTCNDDSECGGVSTCTAPAYTKNKDGDAKKLCTVPADKILDAIYDNIVSAKRSVDIVTLQPMDISHLNLSFSSGAFTATIKNALSQLAKNTQYSDHHITVRLLQGSFTPMLGYDAESEEEEIRQLSLTQTNYLSEIASVLPEVNNLDITVGSVRSCNKLISNCGNNNSQKDVLLNVAWNHGKIINVDNQSVITGGHNLWGADYLQRNPVNDLSINILGPIASTATKYGNTLWNYVCNNTGTITNTFVTYANGQYTYDCPAHISSTYVAPTDAKNGLAVKVMSISKLNNGVLDKDADQSEVARVYAFKNATKSIKISQQALFFKGAFGKVLHPLKTIDGTVMEALASAIYKGVTVDIVTSSLDGGIYSSGYNSEFVYNYLLNVLHKAPYYLERNYAKTFLDKNLHINFISINGRETNNMSHNKLWIVDDKVFYVGSHNIYPSSLQQFGVIVDDKDATAQLEKQLWTPMWKNSIHVPINNS
;
A
#
# COMPACT_ATOMS: atom_id res chain seq x y z
N MET A 1 23.18 90.09 16.54
CA MET A 1 22.37 89.76 17.74
C MET A 1 20.98 89.39 17.24
N LYS A 2 20.53 88.11 17.16
CA LYS A 2 20.23 87.14 18.25
C LYS A 2 19.33 87.80 19.31
N ILE A 3 18.13 87.36 19.68
CA ILE A 3 17.39 86.08 19.59
C ILE A 3 15.88 86.38 19.71
N GLN A 4 15.00 85.61 19.06
CA GLN A 4 13.62 85.41 19.53
C GLN A 4 13.23 83.93 19.52
N ASN A 5 12.51 83.54 20.58
CA ASN A 5 11.96 82.24 20.92
C ASN A 5 10.92 81.70 19.90
N LYS A 6 10.77 80.36 19.82
CA LYS A 6 9.50 79.64 20.08
C LYS A 6 9.61 78.11 20.00
N HIS A 7 8.58 77.49 20.59
CA HIS A 7 8.43 76.10 21.04
C HIS A 7 8.34 75.00 19.98
N ALA A 8 8.75 73.80 20.43
CA ALA A 8 8.29 72.43 20.18
C ALA A 8 7.30 72.12 19.04
N MET A 9 7.67 71.13 18.21
CA MET A 9 6.76 70.13 17.66
C MET A 9 7.53 68.87 17.25
N ILE A 10 7.16 67.72 17.84
CA ILE A 10 7.66 66.38 17.50
C ILE A 10 7.00 65.95 16.19
N ILE A 11 7.79 65.62 15.17
CA ILE A 11 7.33 65.16 13.86
C ILE A 11 7.52 63.64 13.76
N LEU A 12 6.40 62.91 13.66
CA LEU A 12 6.35 61.56 13.09
C LEU A 12 6.79 61.63 11.62
N LYS A 13 7.81 60.85 11.24
CA LYS A 13 8.09 60.55 9.83
C LYS A 13 7.56 59.15 9.51
N SER A 14 6.59 59.12 8.62
CA SER A 14 6.11 57.94 7.90
C SER A 14 7.24 57.32 7.07
N ALA A 15 7.52 56.04 7.30
CA ALA A 15 8.33 55.21 6.41
C ALA A 15 7.38 54.32 5.61
N ALA A 16 7.04 54.75 4.40
CA ALA A 16 6.40 53.88 3.41
C ALA A 16 7.44 52.83 2.97
N SER A 17 7.31 51.60 3.45
CA SER A 17 8.07 50.46 2.94
C SER A 17 7.38 49.98 1.67
N ALA A 18 8.00 50.24 0.53
CA ALA A 18 7.60 49.65 -0.75
C ALA A 18 7.85 48.14 -0.68
N PHE A 19 6.78 47.36 -0.64
CA PHE A 19 6.82 45.92 -0.90
C PHE A 19 7.20 45.73 -2.37
N VAL A 20 8.45 45.36 -2.62
CA VAL A 20 8.86 44.80 -3.91
C VAL A 20 8.24 43.41 -4.00
N LEU A 21 7.11 43.32 -4.70
CA LEU A 21 6.62 42.06 -5.25
C LEU A 21 7.66 41.57 -6.25
N VAL A 22 8.58 40.74 -5.77
CA VAL A 22 9.36 39.87 -6.66
C VAL A 22 8.36 38.88 -7.24
N SER A 23 7.80 39.25 -8.39
CA SER A 23 7.14 38.28 -9.27
C SER A 23 8.23 37.35 -9.78
N ALA A 24 8.47 36.28 -9.05
CA ALA A 24 9.14 35.12 -9.61
C ALA A 24 8.22 34.60 -10.71
N SER A 25 8.48 35.01 -11.94
CA SER A 25 7.97 34.35 -13.14
C SER A 25 8.61 32.97 -13.21
N ALA A 26 8.12 32.05 -12.37
CA ALA A 26 8.25 30.64 -12.66
C ALA A 26 7.47 30.43 -13.96
N SER A 27 8.19 30.14 -15.04
CA SER A 27 7.58 29.51 -16.21
C SER A 27 7.02 28.18 -15.73
N ALA A 28 5.77 28.19 -15.27
CA ALA A 28 5.03 26.97 -15.05
C ALA A 28 4.99 26.28 -16.41
N SER A 29 5.61 25.10 -16.48
CA SER A 29 5.33 24.15 -17.55
C SER A 29 3.80 24.10 -17.70
N THR A 30 3.28 24.50 -18.85
CA THR A 30 1.85 24.43 -19.17
C THR A 30 1.41 23.01 -19.47
N ASN A 31 2.31 22.02 -19.34
CA ASN A 31 2.02 20.64 -19.63
C ASN A 31 1.55 19.95 -18.35
N GLU A 32 0.47 19.17 -18.46
CA GLU A 32 0.01 18.26 -17.40
C GLU A 32 1.17 17.35 -16.97
N LEU A 33 1.36 17.18 -15.66
CA LEU A 33 2.36 16.30 -15.06
C LEU A 33 2.38 14.93 -15.75
N ASP A 34 3.57 14.42 -16.05
CA ASP A 34 3.78 13.07 -16.54
C ASP A 34 4.79 12.31 -15.68
N VAL A 35 4.85 10.98 -15.81
CA VAL A 35 5.70 10.16 -14.95
C VAL A 35 7.21 10.39 -15.16
N ASN A 36 7.62 10.92 -16.32
CA ASN A 36 9.01 11.33 -16.55
C ASN A 36 9.37 12.55 -15.71
N ASP A 37 8.46 13.51 -15.51
CA ASP A 37 8.75 14.67 -14.66
C ASP A 37 9.11 14.22 -13.24
N ILE A 38 8.37 13.24 -12.71
CA ILE A 38 8.64 12.61 -11.41
C ILE A 38 9.99 11.87 -11.45
N TYR A 39 10.22 11.05 -12.47
CA TYR A 39 11.46 10.30 -12.63
C TYR A 39 12.70 11.22 -12.72
N ASP A 40 12.65 12.25 -13.54
CA ASP A 40 13.76 13.17 -13.78
C ASP A 40 14.10 13.94 -12.49
N HIS A 41 13.08 14.40 -11.76
CA HIS A 41 13.26 15.03 -10.45
C HIS A 41 13.92 14.10 -9.42
N LEU A 42 13.51 12.83 -9.37
CA LEU A 42 14.15 11.86 -8.49
C LEU A 42 15.57 11.53 -8.97
N ASN A 43 15.78 11.31 -10.25
CA ASN A 43 17.08 10.91 -10.80
C ASN A 43 18.12 12.03 -10.66
N GLU A 44 17.71 13.28 -10.79
CA GLU A 44 18.58 14.44 -10.54
C GLU A 44 19.09 14.47 -9.08
N LYS A 45 18.20 14.23 -8.11
CA LYS A 45 18.50 14.38 -6.67
C LYS A 45 18.98 13.11 -5.98
N TYR A 46 18.62 11.95 -6.53
CA TYR A 46 18.70 10.63 -5.89
C TYR A 46 19.17 9.54 -6.86
N SER A 47 19.99 9.86 -7.86
CA SER A 47 20.51 8.92 -8.87
C SER A 47 21.08 7.61 -8.31
N GLN A 48 21.67 7.63 -7.10
CA GLN A 48 22.18 6.44 -6.43
C GLN A 48 21.10 5.40 -6.06
N PHE A 49 19.83 5.82 -6.04
CA PHE A 49 18.69 4.94 -5.75
C PHE A 49 17.87 4.62 -7.01
N ASN A 50 18.29 5.10 -8.19
CA ASN A 50 17.72 4.68 -9.46
C ASN A 50 18.01 3.19 -9.67
N ASP A 51 17.01 2.45 -10.15
CA ASP A 51 16.93 1.00 -10.21
C ASP A 51 17.00 0.26 -8.85
N VAL A 52 16.89 0.99 -7.73
CA VAL A 52 16.82 0.45 -6.36
C VAL A 52 15.47 0.75 -5.72
N THR A 53 15.14 2.03 -5.52
CA THR A 53 13.84 2.46 -4.95
C THR A 53 12.94 3.15 -5.96
N PHE A 54 13.44 3.48 -7.14
CA PHE A 54 12.64 3.92 -8.26
C PHE A 54 13.26 3.43 -9.56
N SER A 55 12.50 3.36 -10.63
CA SER A 55 13.01 2.92 -11.94
C SER A 55 12.64 3.91 -13.03
N LYS A 56 13.38 3.83 -14.14
CA LYS A 56 12.99 4.56 -15.35
C LYS A 56 11.60 4.10 -15.81
N PRO A 57 10.68 5.02 -16.15
CA PRO A 57 9.37 4.66 -16.67
C PRO A 57 9.47 3.76 -17.90
N SER A 58 8.63 2.72 -17.95
CA SER A 58 8.61 1.72 -19.03
C SER A 58 7.18 1.39 -19.46
N THR A 59 7.03 0.88 -20.69
CA THR A 59 5.73 0.39 -21.18
C THR A 59 5.41 -0.96 -20.55
N ASN A 60 4.25 -1.04 -19.91
CA ASN A 60 3.69 -2.21 -19.26
C ASN A 60 2.23 -2.38 -19.74
N TYR A 61 1.55 -3.43 -19.28
CA TYR A 61 0.22 -3.79 -19.76
C TYR A 61 -0.71 -4.13 -18.59
N LEU A 62 -1.90 -3.53 -18.60
CA LEU A 62 -2.98 -3.83 -17.68
C LEU A 62 -3.95 -4.81 -18.34
N LYS A 63 -4.07 -6.03 -17.81
CA LYS A 63 -5.02 -7.03 -18.33
C LYS A 63 -6.47 -6.59 -18.08
N PRO A 64 -7.46 -7.12 -18.82
CA PRO A 64 -8.86 -7.02 -18.40
C PRO A 64 -9.03 -7.47 -16.94
N GLY A 65 -9.73 -6.68 -16.11
CA GLY A 65 -9.87 -6.97 -14.68
C GLY A 65 -8.62 -6.67 -13.84
N TRP A 66 -7.71 -5.82 -14.32
CA TRP A 66 -6.47 -5.46 -13.60
C TRP A 66 -6.69 -4.79 -12.25
N ILE A 67 -7.84 -4.18 -12.02
CA ILE A 67 -8.21 -3.54 -10.75
C ILE A 67 -8.75 -4.64 -9.83
N LEU A 68 -7.99 -4.94 -8.78
CA LEU A 68 -8.29 -5.93 -7.76
C LEU A 68 -8.63 -5.20 -6.47
N ASP A 69 -9.84 -4.67 -6.39
CA ASP A 69 -10.36 -4.06 -5.17
C ASP A 69 -11.22 -5.05 -4.38
N THR A 70 -11.17 -4.95 -3.06
CA THR A 70 -12.18 -5.58 -2.20
C THR A 70 -13.43 -4.73 -2.29
N HIS A 71 -14.17 -4.96 -3.39
CA HIS A 71 -15.42 -4.27 -3.69
C HIS A 71 -16.37 -4.34 -2.51
N PHE A 72 -16.35 -3.27 -1.72
CA PHE A 72 -17.54 -2.81 -1.05
C PHE A 72 -18.56 -2.54 -2.16
N THR A 73 -19.69 -3.24 -2.18
CA THR A 73 -20.77 -2.99 -3.15
C THR A 73 -21.40 -1.63 -2.83
N PHE A 74 -20.73 -0.55 -3.24
CA PHE A 74 -21.14 0.82 -2.97
C PHE A 74 -22.59 1.03 -3.41
N GLY A 75 -23.41 1.55 -2.49
CA GLY A 75 -24.85 1.68 -2.65
C GLY A 75 -25.68 0.56 -1.99
N THR A 76 -25.06 -0.52 -1.49
CA THR A 76 -25.75 -1.55 -0.67
C THR A 76 -25.60 -1.25 0.83
N SER A 77 -26.24 -2.04 1.71
CA SER A 77 -25.97 -1.99 3.16
C SER A 77 -24.98 -3.07 3.57
N SER A 78 -24.23 -2.83 4.66
CA SER A 78 -23.38 -3.89 5.25
C SER A 78 -24.21 -5.08 5.72
N GLU A 79 -25.44 -4.86 6.18
CA GLU A 79 -26.37 -5.96 6.51
C GLU A 79 -26.64 -6.85 5.30
N PHE A 80 -26.93 -6.26 4.13
CA PHE A 80 -27.17 -7.02 2.91
C PHE A 80 -25.91 -7.76 2.43
N TYR A 81 -24.75 -7.11 2.47
CA TYR A 81 -23.48 -7.75 2.14
C TYR A 81 -23.19 -8.94 3.06
N ASN A 82 -23.40 -8.78 4.38
CA ASN A 82 -23.11 -9.80 5.38
C ASN A 82 -23.96 -11.07 5.23
N LYS A 83 -25.15 -10.97 4.61
CA LYS A 83 -25.99 -12.14 4.25
C LYS A 83 -25.28 -13.12 3.31
N SER A 84 -24.24 -12.67 2.60
CA SER A 84 -23.42 -13.54 1.74
C SER A 84 -22.69 -14.64 2.50
N PHE A 85 -22.53 -14.49 3.82
CA PHE A 85 -21.84 -15.42 4.72
C PHE A 85 -22.79 -16.12 5.70
N ASP A 86 -24.11 -15.94 5.56
CA ASP A 86 -25.09 -16.66 6.36
C ASP A 86 -25.33 -18.03 5.73
N ALA A 87 -25.10 -19.11 6.48
CA ALA A 87 -25.45 -20.44 6.01
C ALA A 87 -26.98 -20.56 5.92
N LEU A 88 -27.50 -20.71 4.71
CA LEU A 88 -28.88 -21.14 4.51
C LEU A 88 -29.01 -22.59 5.00
N SER A 89 -30.19 -22.98 5.52
CA SER A 89 -30.40 -24.14 6.41
C SER A 89 -30.03 -25.54 5.89
N PHE A 90 -29.40 -25.64 4.72
CA PHE A 90 -28.92 -26.87 4.09
C PHE A 90 -27.47 -26.79 3.59
N ASN A 91 -26.81 -25.63 3.67
CA ASN A 91 -25.44 -25.45 3.18
C ASN A 91 -24.42 -25.79 4.28
N HIS A 92 -23.35 -26.50 3.91
CA HIS A 92 -22.17 -26.64 4.75
C HIS A 92 -21.29 -25.38 4.61
N VAL A 93 -20.57 -25.01 5.66
CA VAL A 93 -19.54 -23.95 5.58
C VAL A 93 -18.20 -24.63 5.32
N ASP A 94 -17.53 -24.25 4.23
CA ASP A 94 -16.18 -24.71 3.94
C ASP A 94 -15.19 -24.09 4.92
N SER A 95 -14.38 -24.91 5.59
CA SER A 95 -13.48 -24.45 6.66
C SER A 95 -12.24 -23.72 6.16
N GLU A 96 -11.83 -23.89 4.90
CA GLU A 96 -10.63 -23.25 4.35
C GLU A 96 -10.94 -21.84 3.85
N PHE A 97 -12.10 -21.66 3.24
CA PHE A 97 -12.55 -20.39 2.68
C PHE A 97 -13.54 -19.64 3.57
N ASN A 98 -14.11 -20.30 4.57
CA ASN A 98 -15.19 -19.78 5.44
C ASN A 98 -16.36 -19.22 4.61
N MET A 99 -16.80 -20.02 3.64
CA MET A 99 -17.89 -19.70 2.70
C MET A 99 -18.90 -20.85 2.68
N SER A 100 -20.16 -20.53 2.43
CA SER A 100 -21.18 -21.57 2.20
C SER A 100 -20.90 -22.33 0.91
N THR A 101 -20.99 -23.65 0.96
CA THR A 101 -21.09 -24.50 -0.23
C THR A 101 -22.41 -24.27 -0.92
N CYS A 102 -22.46 -24.50 -2.24
CA CYS A 102 -23.69 -24.32 -3.01
C CYS A 102 -23.79 -25.27 -4.21
N ASN A 103 -25.00 -25.45 -4.71
CA ASN A 103 -25.32 -26.12 -5.97
C ASN A 103 -25.63 -25.10 -7.08
N ASP A 104 -26.41 -24.08 -6.74
CA ASP A 104 -26.84 -22.96 -7.58
C ASP A 104 -27.07 -21.66 -6.77
N ASP A 105 -27.37 -20.56 -7.47
CA ASP A 105 -27.49 -19.21 -6.89
C ASP A 105 -28.64 -19.07 -5.87
N SER A 106 -29.64 -19.94 -5.88
CA SER A 106 -30.76 -19.86 -4.91
C SER A 106 -30.32 -20.20 -3.48
N GLU A 107 -29.16 -20.84 -3.34
CA GLU A 107 -28.53 -21.18 -2.07
C GLU A 107 -27.55 -20.10 -1.58
N CYS A 108 -27.36 -19.00 -2.31
CA CYS A 108 -26.47 -17.91 -1.94
C CYS A 108 -27.25 -16.66 -1.48
N GLY A 109 -26.75 -16.01 -0.42
CA GLY A 109 -27.37 -14.84 0.18
C GLY A 109 -26.69 -13.52 -0.22
N GLY A 110 -27.35 -12.40 0.03
CA GLY A 110 -26.72 -11.08 -0.13
C GLY A 110 -26.24 -10.81 -1.55
N VAL A 111 -24.93 -10.63 -1.72
CA VAL A 111 -24.28 -10.34 -3.01
C VAL A 111 -23.52 -11.54 -3.57
N SER A 112 -23.52 -12.69 -2.89
CA SER A 112 -22.78 -13.86 -3.35
C SER A 112 -23.51 -14.59 -4.48
N THR A 113 -22.71 -15.29 -5.29
CA THR A 113 -23.18 -16.13 -6.40
C THR A 113 -22.50 -17.49 -6.30
N CYS A 114 -23.19 -18.54 -6.75
CA CYS A 114 -22.67 -19.89 -6.68
C CYS A 114 -21.68 -20.14 -7.82
N THR A 115 -20.39 -20.23 -7.50
CA THR A 115 -19.33 -20.43 -8.48
C THR A 115 -18.44 -21.61 -8.08
N ALA A 116 -17.68 -22.14 -9.04
CA ALA A 116 -16.65 -23.15 -8.80
C ALA A 116 -15.27 -22.54 -9.11
N PRO A 117 -14.76 -21.64 -8.25
CA PRO A 117 -13.61 -20.80 -8.60
C PRO A 117 -12.32 -21.62 -8.60
N ALA A 118 -11.38 -21.25 -9.48
CA ALA A 118 -10.17 -22.02 -9.71
C ALA A 118 -9.27 -22.08 -8.47
N TYR A 119 -9.28 -21.04 -7.62
CA TYR A 119 -8.52 -21.00 -6.38
C TYR A 119 -8.89 -22.08 -5.35
N THR A 120 -10.02 -22.78 -5.54
CA THR A 120 -10.46 -23.88 -4.67
C THR A 120 -9.99 -25.25 -5.13
N LYS A 121 -9.31 -25.35 -6.29
CA LYS A 121 -8.85 -26.63 -6.85
C LYS A 121 -7.89 -27.32 -5.88
N ASN A 122 -8.31 -28.48 -5.38
CA ASN A 122 -7.46 -29.36 -4.57
C ASN A 122 -6.33 -29.98 -5.44
N LYS A 123 -5.45 -30.81 -4.86
CA LYS A 123 -4.36 -31.49 -5.60
C LYS A 123 -4.82 -32.35 -6.80
N ASP A 124 -6.03 -32.89 -6.73
CA ASP A 124 -6.60 -33.73 -7.78
C ASP A 124 -7.13 -32.89 -8.96
N GLY A 125 -7.36 -31.59 -8.71
CA GLY A 125 -7.85 -30.62 -9.69
C GLY A 125 -9.35 -30.32 -9.55
N ASP A 126 -10.00 -30.90 -8.54
CA ASP A 126 -11.42 -30.71 -8.26
C ASP A 126 -11.64 -29.36 -7.57
N ALA A 127 -12.48 -28.52 -8.16
CA ALA A 127 -12.90 -27.24 -7.58
C ALA A 127 -14.13 -27.43 -6.68
N LYS A 128 -14.17 -26.69 -5.58
CA LYS A 128 -15.33 -26.61 -4.70
C LYS A 128 -16.34 -25.62 -5.28
N LYS A 129 -17.64 -25.90 -5.13
CA LYS A 129 -18.69 -24.91 -5.40
C LYS A 129 -19.00 -24.10 -4.15
N LEU A 130 -18.79 -22.79 -4.20
CA LEU A 130 -18.93 -21.88 -3.07
C LEU A 130 -19.75 -20.64 -3.45
N CYS A 131 -20.44 -20.06 -2.47
CA CYS A 131 -21.08 -18.76 -2.60
C CYS A 131 -20.02 -17.64 -2.52
N THR A 132 -19.47 -17.25 -3.66
CA THR A 132 -18.40 -16.24 -3.77
C THR A 132 -18.94 -14.83 -3.89
N VAL A 133 -18.25 -13.86 -3.32
CA VAL A 133 -18.52 -12.42 -3.39
C VAL A 133 -17.56 -11.71 -4.36
N PRO A 134 -17.87 -10.50 -4.85
CA PRO A 134 -16.99 -9.76 -5.76
C PRO A 134 -15.56 -9.55 -5.25
N ALA A 135 -15.37 -9.44 -3.93
CA ALA A 135 -14.06 -9.28 -3.30
C ALA A 135 -13.13 -10.49 -3.53
N ASP A 136 -13.69 -11.68 -3.82
CA ASP A 136 -12.92 -12.91 -4.02
C ASP A 136 -12.12 -12.93 -5.32
N LYS A 137 -12.37 -12.00 -6.26
CA LYS A 137 -11.61 -11.88 -7.52
C LYS A 137 -10.11 -11.71 -7.30
N ILE A 138 -9.70 -11.15 -6.15
CA ILE A 138 -8.28 -11.09 -5.80
C ILE A 138 -7.68 -12.49 -5.65
N LEU A 139 -8.43 -13.46 -5.13
CA LEU A 139 -7.99 -14.85 -4.99
C LEU A 139 -7.79 -15.51 -6.35
N ASP A 140 -8.71 -15.29 -7.30
CA ASP A 140 -8.56 -15.77 -8.68
C ASP A 140 -7.29 -15.22 -9.31
N ALA A 141 -7.07 -13.90 -9.20
CA ALA A 141 -5.87 -13.27 -9.74
C ALA A 141 -4.58 -13.83 -9.11
N ILE A 142 -4.55 -14.04 -7.80
CA ILE A 142 -3.40 -14.63 -7.10
C ILE A 142 -3.15 -16.07 -7.58
N TYR A 143 -4.21 -16.88 -7.61
CA TYR A 143 -4.13 -18.28 -8.05
C TYR A 143 -3.62 -18.38 -9.48
N ASP A 144 -4.22 -17.66 -10.42
CA ASP A 144 -3.88 -17.71 -11.84
C ASP A 144 -2.42 -17.28 -12.08
N ASN A 145 -1.96 -16.25 -11.36
CA ASN A 145 -0.57 -15.83 -11.43
C ASN A 145 0.37 -16.93 -10.94
N ILE A 146 0.16 -17.48 -9.75
CA ILE A 146 1.04 -18.51 -9.17
C ILE A 146 1.07 -19.77 -10.03
N VAL A 147 -0.10 -20.27 -10.48
CA VAL A 147 -0.18 -21.49 -11.29
C VAL A 147 0.47 -21.33 -12.67
N SER A 148 0.54 -20.10 -13.18
CA SER A 148 1.20 -19.81 -14.46
C SER A 148 2.73 -19.85 -14.42
N ALA A 149 3.33 -19.86 -13.22
CA ALA A 149 4.77 -19.73 -13.03
C ALA A 149 5.57 -20.81 -13.76
N LYS A 150 6.73 -20.41 -14.27
CA LYS A 150 7.71 -21.26 -14.96
C LYS A 150 9.09 -21.16 -14.35
N ARG A 151 9.39 -20.18 -13.51
CA ARG A 151 10.74 -20.01 -12.94
C ARG A 151 10.69 -19.58 -11.49
N SER A 152 9.78 -18.66 -11.16
CA SER A 152 9.76 -18.09 -9.83
C SER A 152 8.42 -17.50 -9.41
N VAL A 153 8.13 -17.62 -8.12
CA VAL A 153 7.05 -16.92 -7.42
C VAL A 153 7.69 -16.18 -6.23
N ASP A 154 7.51 -14.87 -6.15
CA ASP A 154 8.09 -14.03 -5.10
C ASP A 154 6.97 -13.21 -4.44
N ILE A 155 6.61 -13.57 -3.21
CA ILE A 155 5.55 -12.92 -2.45
C ILE A 155 6.15 -12.22 -1.25
N VAL A 156 5.84 -10.93 -1.13
CA VAL A 156 6.26 -10.08 -0.02
C VAL A 156 5.02 -9.46 0.60
N THR A 157 4.85 -9.54 1.92
CA THR A 157 3.65 -9.02 2.61
C THR A 157 3.94 -8.59 4.05
N LEU A 158 2.93 -8.10 4.77
CA LEU A 158 2.95 -7.93 6.22
C LEU A 158 2.36 -9.18 6.91
N GLN A 159 2.99 -9.64 7.97
CA GLN A 159 2.47 -10.75 8.77
C GLN A 159 1.04 -10.46 9.30
N PRO A 160 0.13 -11.43 9.42
CA PRO A 160 -1.16 -11.33 10.12
C PRO A 160 -1.05 -10.88 11.56
N MET A 161 -2.06 -10.12 11.99
CA MET A 161 -2.28 -9.76 13.38
C MET A 161 -3.28 -10.75 14.00
N ASP A 162 -2.79 -11.91 14.47
CA ASP A 162 -3.56 -12.78 15.36
C ASP A 162 -3.08 -12.57 16.80
N ILE A 163 -3.92 -11.91 17.61
CA ILE A 163 -3.69 -11.65 19.04
C ILE A 163 -4.27 -12.75 19.93
N SER A 164 -5.10 -13.65 19.36
CA SER A 164 -5.83 -14.68 20.11
C SER A 164 -5.01 -15.95 20.29
N HIS A 165 -4.14 -16.25 19.32
CA HIS A 165 -3.15 -17.31 19.39
C HIS A 165 -1.89 -16.81 18.68
N LEU A 166 -0.70 -17.18 19.17
CA LEU A 166 0.62 -16.85 18.60
C LEU A 166 0.86 -17.51 17.23
N ASN A 167 -0.14 -17.47 16.35
CA ASN A 167 -0.12 -18.04 15.01
C ASN A 167 0.43 -16.98 14.03
N LEU A 168 1.74 -16.75 14.10
CA LEU A 168 2.51 -15.80 13.28
C LEU A 168 2.71 -16.32 11.83
N SER A 169 1.63 -16.81 11.23
CA SER A 169 1.58 -17.34 9.86
C SER A 169 1.96 -16.28 8.82
N PHE A 170 2.32 -16.69 7.60
CA PHE A 170 2.59 -15.77 6.49
C PHE A 170 1.33 -15.08 5.93
N SER A 171 0.23 -15.83 5.87
CA SER A 171 -1.09 -15.39 5.42
C SER A 171 -2.19 -16.02 6.29
N SER A 172 -3.45 -15.61 6.14
CA SER A 172 -4.57 -16.22 6.87
C SER A 172 -5.82 -16.48 6.01
N GLY A 173 -6.64 -17.45 6.45
CA GLY A 173 -7.92 -17.79 5.85
C GLY A 173 -7.82 -18.16 4.36
N ALA A 174 -8.75 -17.62 3.57
CA ALA A 174 -8.85 -17.88 2.13
C ALA A 174 -7.58 -17.54 1.34
N PHE A 175 -6.73 -16.60 1.80
CA PHE A 175 -5.43 -16.36 1.15
C PHE A 175 -4.46 -17.53 1.34
N THR A 176 -4.37 -18.11 2.54
CA THR A 176 -3.54 -19.31 2.79
C THR A 176 -4.03 -20.48 1.96
N ALA A 177 -5.35 -20.73 1.96
CA ALA A 177 -5.94 -21.79 1.16
C ALA A 177 -5.64 -21.62 -0.34
N THR A 178 -5.76 -20.39 -0.85
CA THR A 178 -5.48 -20.05 -2.25
C THR A 178 -4.01 -20.28 -2.61
N ILE A 179 -3.06 -19.79 -1.79
CA ILE A 179 -1.63 -19.99 -2.04
C ILE A 179 -1.27 -21.48 -2.01
N LYS A 180 -1.77 -22.22 -1.01
CA LYS A 180 -1.59 -23.66 -0.88
C LYS A 180 -2.10 -24.42 -2.10
N ASN A 181 -3.33 -24.14 -2.53
CA ASN A 181 -3.93 -24.76 -3.71
C ASN A 181 -3.18 -24.39 -5.00
N ALA A 182 -2.78 -23.13 -5.15
CA ALA A 182 -2.04 -22.66 -6.31
C ALA A 182 -0.66 -23.33 -6.41
N LEU A 183 0.08 -23.46 -5.30
CA LEU A 183 1.38 -24.14 -5.28
C LEU A 183 1.25 -25.65 -5.50
N SER A 184 0.22 -26.30 -4.97
CA SER A 184 -0.08 -27.71 -5.26
C SER A 184 -0.33 -27.93 -6.76
N GLN A 185 -1.12 -27.05 -7.39
CA GLN A 185 -1.40 -27.11 -8.82
C GLN A 185 -0.18 -26.76 -9.68
N LEU A 186 0.61 -25.78 -9.27
CA LEU A 186 1.90 -25.46 -9.91
C LEU A 186 2.83 -26.68 -9.88
N ALA A 187 3.02 -27.30 -8.72
CA ALA A 187 3.87 -28.48 -8.55
C ALA A 187 3.44 -29.63 -9.48
N LYS A 188 2.14 -29.88 -9.60
CA LYS A 188 1.58 -30.87 -10.53
C LYS A 188 1.87 -30.52 -11.98
N ASN A 189 1.67 -29.26 -12.37
CA ASN A 189 1.89 -28.79 -13.74
C ASN A 189 3.36 -28.81 -14.17
N THR A 190 4.29 -28.79 -13.20
CA THR A 190 5.74 -28.67 -13.46
C THR A 190 6.53 -29.87 -12.96
N GLN A 191 5.86 -30.96 -12.59
CA GLN A 191 6.46 -32.20 -12.07
C GLN A 191 7.55 -32.77 -12.98
N TYR A 192 7.39 -32.60 -14.30
CA TYR A 192 8.32 -33.11 -15.31
C TYR A 192 9.15 -32.00 -15.98
N SER A 193 9.20 -30.82 -15.36
CA SER A 193 10.11 -29.76 -15.78
C SER A 193 11.57 -30.18 -15.57
N ASP A 194 12.47 -29.67 -16.41
CA ASP A 194 13.92 -29.92 -16.32
C ASP A 194 14.63 -28.96 -15.35
N HIS A 195 13.91 -28.00 -14.78
CA HIS A 195 14.40 -27.05 -13.80
C HIS A 195 13.46 -26.94 -12.59
N HIS A 196 14.01 -26.51 -11.46
CA HIS A 196 13.25 -26.14 -10.27
C HIS A 196 12.61 -24.76 -10.42
N ILE A 197 11.52 -24.52 -9.70
CA ILE A 197 10.86 -23.22 -9.57
C ILE A 197 11.12 -22.69 -8.17
N THR A 198 11.73 -21.50 -8.09
CA THR A 198 12.02 -20.84 -6.82
C THR A 198 10.79 -20.09 -6.31
N VAL A 199 10.29 -20.48 -5.14
CA VAL A 199 9.16 -19.82 -4.46
C VAL A 199 9.68 -19.17 -3.19
N ARG A 200 9.50 -17.86 -3.06
CA ARG A 200 9.91 -17.09 -1.88
C ARG A 200 8.72 -16.38 -1.27
N LEU A 201 8.50 -16.60 0.02
CA LEU A 201 7.40 -16.03 0.80
C LEU A 201 8.01 -15.24 1.97
N LEU A 202 8.07 -13.91 1.85
CA LEU A 202 8.69 -13.03 2.86
C LEU A 202 7.67 -12.12 3.56
N GLN A 203 7.51 -12.27 4.88
CA GLN A 203 6.68 -11.38 5.68
C GLN A 203 7.52 -10.30 6.40
N GLY A 204 6.98 -9.09 6.54
CA GLY A 204 7.49 -8.15 7.53
C GLY A 204 7.01 -8.52 8.92
N SER A 205 7.92 -8.62 9.88
CA SER A 205 7.60 -8.96 11.26
C SER A 205 7.51 -7.73 12.16
N PHE A 206 6.30 -7.45 12.67
CA PHE A 206 6.06 -6.31 13.55
C PHE A 206 5.96 -6.70 15.04
N THR A 207 5.88 -8.01 15.34
CA THR A 207 5.77 -8.51 16.71
C THR A 207 7.12 -9.01 17.22
N PRO A 208 7.50 -8.60 18.45
CA PRO A 208 6.87 -7.60 19.30
C PRO A 208 7.21 -6.22 18.76
N MET A 209 6.31 -5.25 18.93
CA MET A 209 6.63 -3.93 18.41
C MET A 209 7.79 -3.28 19.18
N LEU A 210 7.96 -3.59 20.47
CA LEU A 210 8.95 -2.99 21.35
C LEU A 210 9.58 -4.08 22.24
N GLY A 211 10.52 -4.88 21.72
CA GLY A 211 11.22 -5.92 22.50
C GLY A 211 11.78 -5.40 23.83
N TYR A 212 11.76 -6.26 24.87
CA TYR A 212 11.93 -5.90 26.28
C TYR A 212 13.30 -6.30 26.87
N ASP A 213 13.94 -7.36 26.34
CA ASP A 213 15.30 -7.83 26.65
C ASP A 213 15.77 -8.91 25.64
N ALA A 214 17.00 -9.43 25.79
CA ALA A 214 17.60 -10.42 24.88
C ALA A 214 16.95 -11.82 24.95
N GLU A 215 16.45 -12.22 26.13
CA GLU A 215 15.76 -13.50 26.31
C GLU A 215 14.42 -13.51 25.57
N SER A 216 13.68 -12.40 25.64
CA SER A 216 12.46 -12.21 24.87
C SER A 216 12.70 -12.27 23.36
N GLU A 217 13.80 -11.67 22.88
CA GLU A 217 14.16 -11.70 21.46
C GLU A 217 14.48 -13.13 20.98
N GLU A 218 15.19 -13.93 21.79
CA GLU A 218 15.48 -15.33 21.48
C GLU A 218 14.20 -16.17 21.41
N GLU A 219 13.30 -16.04 22.38
CA GLU A 219 12.02 -16.75 22.39
C GLU A 219 11.15 -16.35 21.19
N GLU A 220 11.17 -15.08 20.79
CA GLU A 220 10.43 -14.60 19.62
C GLU A 220 10.98 -15.15 18.32
N ILE A 221 12.29 -15.17 18.16
CA ILE A 221 12.93 -15.80 16.99
C ILE A 221 12.56 -17.29 16.95
N ARG A 222 12.51 -17.97 18.11
CA ARG A 222 12.10 -19.37 18.20
C ARG A 222 10.65 -19.56 17.79
N GLN A 223 9.71 -18.77 18.31
CA GLN A 223 8.29 -18.85 17.96
C GLN A 223 8.05 -18.51 16.50
N LEU A 224 8.74 -17.50 15.97
CA LEU A 224 8.67 -17.15 14.57
C LEU A 224 9.20 -18.28 13.69
N SER A 225 10.34 -18.87 14.03
CA SER A 225 10.88 -20.02 13.29
C SER A 225 9.93 -21.22 13.28
N LEU A 226 9.25 -21.49 14.41
CA LEU A 226 8.22 -22.54 14.50
C LEU A 226 7.01 -22.24 13.60
N THR A 227 6.52 -21.01 13.60
CA THR A 227 5.37 -20.61 12.78
C THR A 227 5.68 -20.60 11.28
N GLN A 228 6.87 -20.15 10.88
CA GLN A 228 7.35 -20.29 9.50
C GLN A 228 7.45 -21.75 9.07
N THR A 229 7.99 -22.63 9.94
CA THR A 229 8.08 -24.07 9.69
C THR A 229 6.70 -24.73 9.57
N ASN A 230 5.77 -24.38 10.45
CA ASN A 230 4.40 -24.90 10.40
C ASN A 230 3.67 -24.49 9.13
N TYR A 231 3.79 -23.22 8.73
CA TYR A 231 3.21 -22.72 7.49
C TYR A 231 3.78 -23.44 6.25
N LEU A 232 5.11 -23.57 6.19
CA LEU A 232 5.75 -24.32 5.11
C LEU A 232 5.35 -25.79 5.10
N SER A 233 5.21 -26.41 6.27
CA SER A 233 4.76 -27.80 6.40
C SER A 233 3.33 -28.00 5.90
N GLU A 234 2.43 -27.05 6.18
CA GLU A 234 1.07 -27.09 5.64
C GLU A 234 1.08 -27.07 4.10
N ILE A 235 1.89 -26.19 3.50
CA ILE A 235 2.05 -26.14 2.04
C ILE A 235 2.66 -27.45 1.50
N ALA A 236 3.76 -27.90 2.09
CA ALA A 236 4.47 -29.11 1.66
C ALA A 236 3.59 -30.37 1.73
N SER A 237 2.65 -30.43 2.68
CA SER A 237 1.75 -31.57 2.88
C SER A 237 0.81 -31.86 1.71
N VAL A 238 0.56 -30.88 0.84
CA VAL A 238 -0.34 -31.02 -0.32
C VAL A 238 0.41 -31.12 -1.66
N LEU A 239 1.74 -31.10 -1.64
CA LEU A 239 2.55 -31.24 -2.84
C LEU A 239 2.64 -32.73 -3.25
N PRO A 240 2.75 -33.04 -4.56
CA PRO A 240 3.10 -34.38 -5.01
C PRO A 240 4.48 -34.82 -4.44
N GLU A 241 4.66 -36.12 -4.16
CA GLU A 241 5.91 -36.67 -3.63
C GLU A 241 7.12 -36.29 -4.49
N VAL A 242 6.94 -36.30 -5.81
CA VAL A 242 7.91 -35.77 -6.77
C VAL A 242 7.42 -34.42 -7.25
N ASN A 243 8.13 -33.36 -6.89
CA ASN A 243 7.86 -32.00 -7.35
C ASN A 243 9.18 -31.22 -7.52
N ASN A 244 9.12 -30.15 -8.32
CA ASN A 244 10.26 -29.31 -8.65
C ASN A 244 10.16 -27.92 -8.01
N LEU A 245 9.57 -27.80 -6.81
CA LEU A 245 9.45 -26.52 -6.12
C LEU A 245 10.49 -26.41 -5.01
N ASP A 246 11.21 -25.28 -5.01
CA ASP A 246 12.06 -24.87 -3.89
C ASP A 246 11.35 -23.73 -3.17
N ILE A 247 10.76 -24.01 -2.01
CA ILE A 247 9.88 -23.08 -1.31
C ILE A 247 10.56 -22.58 -0.04
N THR A 248 10.82 -21.28 0.03
CA THR A 248 11.36 -20.62 1.22
C THR A 248 10.32 -19.70 1.83
N VAL A 249 10.11 -19.83 3.13
CA VAL A 249 9.27 -18.92 3.93
C VAL A 249 10.15 -18.23 4.95
N GLY A 250 10.04 -16.91 5.05
CA GLY A 250 10.90 -16.12 5.92
C GLY A 250 10.25 -14.85 6.43
N SER A 251 10.95 -14.21 7.35
CA SER A 251 10.55 -12.98 8.01
C SER A 251 11.65 -11.94 7.96
N VAL A 252 11.26 -10.67 7.85
CA VAL A 252 12.17 -9.53 7.88
C VAL A 252 11.72 -8.47 8.89
N ARG A 253 12.66 -8.04 9.71
CA ARG A 253 12.58 -6.79 10.47
C ARG A 253 13.97 -6.17 10.49
N SER A 254 14.05 -4.99 9.92
CA SER A 254 15.34 -4.33 9.69
C SER A 254 15.77 -3.43 10.83
N CYS A 255 14.83 -3.03 11.70
CA CYS A 255 15.16 -2.18 12.83
C CYS A 255 14.28 -2.38 14.06
N ASN A 256 14.88 -2.09 15.22
CA ASN A 256 14.26 -2.01 16.54
C ASN A 256 14.97 -0.95 17.41
N LYS A 257 14.60 -0.86 18.71
CA LYS A 257 15.19 0.10 19.67
C LYS A 257 16.72 0.01 19.83
N LEU A 258 17.34 -1.14 19.52
CA LEU A 258 18.79 -1.35 19.66
C LEU A 258 19.57 -0.81 18.47
N ILE A 259 18.94 -0.69 17.30
CA ILE A 259 19.52 -0.07 16.11
C ILE A 259 19.08 1.39 16.05
N SER A 260 20.02 2.32 16.21
CA SER A 260 19.72 3.74 16.17
C SER A 260 19.39 4.18 14.73
N ASN A 261 18.17 4.71 14.56
CA ASN A 261 17.63 5.40 13.36
C ASN A 261 17.19 4.47 12.20
N CYS A 262 15.88 4.21 12.11
CA CYS A 262 15.25 3.25 11.18
C CYS A 262 14.76 3.88 9.87
N GLY A 263 15.42 4.96 9.50
CA GLY A 263 14.98 5.93 8.53
C GLY A 263 14.21 6.97 9.27
N ASN A 264 14.05 8.14 8.65
CA ASN A 264 13.32 9.23 9.24
C ASN A 264 14.10 10.03 10.30
N ASN A 265 15.25 10.59 9.90
CA ASN A 265 15.98 11.66 10.60
C ASN A 265 15.13 12.91 10.95
N ASN A 266 13.81 12.86 10.68
CA ASN A 266 12.88 13.91 10.98
C ASN A 266 12.79 14.15 12.50
N SER A 267 12.46 15.39 12.84
CA SER A 267 12.40 15.92 14.19
C SER A 267 11.24 15.39 15.04
N GLN A 268 10.41 14.47 14.53
CA GLN A 268 9.23 13.98 15.26
C GLN A 268 9.62 13.04 16.40
N LYS A 269 10.84 12.45 16.43
CA LYS A 269 11.41 11.73 17.59
C LYS A 269 10.40 10.84 18.34
N ASP A 270 9.63 10.04 17.61
CA ASP A 270 8.64 9.11 18.16
C ASP A 270 9.18 7.68 18.09
N VAL A 271 8.96 6.88 19.14
CA VAL A 271 9.48 5.51 19.21
C VAL A 271 8.89 4.60 18.13
N LEU A 272 7.68 4.88 17.65
CA LEU A 272 7.05 4.13 16.56
C LEU A 272 7.73 4.35 15.21
N LEU A 273 8.55 5.41 15.09
CA LEU A 273 9.39 5.66 13.91
C LEU A 273 10.78 5.03 14.04
N ASN A 274 11.09 4.42 15.20
CA ASN A 274 12.33 3.68 15.46
C ASN A 274 12.15 2.16 15.32
N VAL A 275 11.19 1.73 14.52
CA VAL A 275 10.98 0.33 14.16
C VAL A 275 10.68 0.24 12.68
N ALA A 276 11.23 -0.78 12.03
CA ALA A 276 11.06 -0.98 10.60
C ALA A 276 11.01 -2.47 10.26
N TRP A 277 10.05 -2.82 9.42
CA TRP A 277 9.81 -4.14 8.85
C TRP A 277 9.16 -3.98 7.49
N ASN A 278 9.11 -5.06 6.71
CA ASN A 278 8.50 -5.00 5.40
C ASN A 278 7.00 -4.73 5.50
N HIS A 279 6.54 -3.73 4.77
CA HIS A 279 5.14 -3.43 4.57
C HIS A 279 4.75 -3.37 3.09
N GLY A 280 5.71 -3.64 2.19
CA GLY A 280 5.46 -3.93 0.78
C GLY A 280 4.53 -5.14 0.63
N LYS A 281 3.61 -5.07 -0.34
CA LYS A 281 2.68 -6.14 -0.69
C LYS A 281 2.81 -6.42 -2.18
N ILE A 282 3.47 -7.53 -2.50
CA ILE A 282 3.89 -7.89 -3.85
C ILE A 282 3.60 -9.37 -4.03
N ILE A 283 3.00 -9.74 -5.16
CA ILE A 283 3.01 -11.10 -5.69
C ILE A 283 3.57 -10.99 -7.09
N ASN A 284 4.81 -11.45 -7.27
CA ASN A 284 5.56 -11.31 -8.51
C ASN A 284 5.88 -12.68 -9.09
N VAL A 285 5.58 -12.89 -10.36
CA VAL A 285 5.74 -14.18 -11.04
C VAL A 285 6.61 -14.02 -12.28
N ASP A 286 7.68 -14.81 -12.34
CA ASP A 286 8.63 -14.95 -13.45
C ASP A 286 9.29 -13.66 -13.98
N ASN A 287 9.22 -12.55 -13.24
CA ASN A 287 9.52 -11.20 -13.74
C ASN A 287 8.63 -10.78 -14.93
N GLN A 288 7.42 -11.34 -15.04
CA GLN A 288 6.49 -11.04 -16.12
C GLN A 288 5.24 -10.33 -15.61
N SER A 289 4.79 -10.69 -14.42
CA SER A 289 3.56 -10.22 -13.80
C SER A 289 3.79 -9.81 -12.36
N VAL A 290 3.17 -8.72 -11.94
CA VAL A 290 3.17 -8.26 -10.54
C VAL A 290 1.76 -7.84 -10.13
N ILE A 291 1.31 -8.37 -8.99
CA ILE A 291 0.20 -7.81 -8.23
C ILE A 291 0.79 -7.00 -7.07
N THR A 292 0.38 -5.74 -6.94
CA THR A 292 0.78 -4.90 -5.81
C THR A 292 -0.31 -3.91 -5.40
N GLY A 293 -0.31 -3.48 -4.14
CA GLY A 293 -1.35 -2.63 -3.58
C GLY A 293 -1.32 -2.51 -2.06
N GLY A 294 -2.48 -2.21 -1.49
CA GLY A 294 -2.67 -2.04 -0.05
C GLY A 294 -3.05 -3.31 0.71
N HIS A 295 -3.57 -4.33 0.02
CA HIS A 295 -4.05 -5.57 0.65
C HIS A 295 -2.96 -6.30 1.42
N ASN A 296 -3.17 -6.51 2.71
CA ASN A 296 -2.49 -7.60 3.41
C ASN A 296 -3.16 -8.93 3.06
N LEU A 297 -2.43 -10.04 3.21
CA LEU A 297 -2.98 -11.39 2.98
C LEU A 297 -3.77 -11.90 4.21
N TRP A 298 -4.69 -11.09 4.72
CA TRP A 298 -5.46 -11.33 5.94
C TRP A 298 -6.92 -11.65 5.61
N GLY A 299 -7.27 -12.94 5.56
CA GLY A 299 -8.56 -13.36 5.01
C GLY A 299 -9.78 -12.78 5.73
N ALA A 300 -9.73 -12.70 7.07
CA ALA A 300 -10.83 -12.19 7.89
C ALA A 300 -11.14 -10.71 7.62
N ASP A 301 -10.14 -9.91 7.26
CA ASP A 301 -10.29 -8.47 7.08
C ASP A 301 -10.86 -8.14 5.71
N TYR A 302 -10.47 -8.88 4.67
CA TYR A 302 -10.78 -8.52 3.28
C TYR A 302 -11.87 -9.37 2.62
N LEU A 303 -12.05 -10.61 3.07
CA LEU A 303 -12.82 -11.63 2.33
C LEU A 303 -14.02 -12.14 3.15
N GLN A 304 -14.39 -11.43 4.20
CA GLN A 304 -15.47 -11.81 5.13
C GLN A 304 -16.43 -10.63 5.36
N ARG A 305 -17.26 -10.71 6.39
CA ARG A 305 -18.25 -9.69 6.78
C ARG A 305 -17.60 -8.34 7.02
N ASN A 306 -18.29 -7.26 6.63
CA ASN A 306 -17.82 -5.87 6.74
C ASN A 306 -16.33 -5.73 6.32
N PRO A 307 -16.00 -6.10 5.07
CA PRO A 307 -14.61 -6.21 4.62
C PRO A 307 -13.94 -4.83 4.64
N VAL A 308 -12.63 -4.77 4.76
CA VAL A 308 -11.89 -3.53 4.59
C VAL A 308 -11.84 -3.18 3.10
N ASN A 309 -12.19 -1.94 2.75
CA ASN A 309 -12.05 -1.45 1.38
C ASN A 309 -10.57 -1.20 1.07
N ASP A 310 -10.02 -1.91 0.10
CA ASP A 310 -8.62 -1.76 -0.31
C ASP A 310 -8.45 -2.00 -1.82
N LEU A 311 -7.26 -1.72 -2.34
CA LEU A 311 -6.95 -1.74 -3.77
C LEU A 311 -5.59 -2.39 -4.01
N SER A 312 -5.57 -3.37 -4.91
CA SER A 312 -4.39 -3.86 -5.60
C SER A 312 -4.59 -3.82 -7.11
N ILE A 313 -3.49 -3.85 -7.85
CA ILE A 313 -3.53 -3.89 -9.31
C ILE A 313 -2.61 -4.98 -9.85
N ASN A 314 -3.01 -5.59 -10.97
CA ASN A 314 -2.25 -6.62 -11.67
C ASN A 314 -1.65 -6.06 -12.97
N ILE A 315 -0.32 -6.10 -13.08
CA ILE A 315 0.43 -5.49 -14.18
C ILE A 315 1.36 -6.51 -14.80
N LEU A 316 1.33 -6.60 -16.14
CA LEU A 316 2.33 -7.31 -16.91
C LEU A 316 3.41 -6.35 -17.43
N GLY A 317 4.66 -6.78 -17.44
CA GLY A 317 5.73 -6.07 -18.14
C GLY A 317 7.01 -5.90 -17.34
N PRO A 318 7.94 -5.07 -17.83
CA PRO A 318 9.25 -4.84 -17.20
C PRO A 318 9.20 -4.44 -15.73
N ILE A 319 8.09 -3.86 -15.27
CA ILE A 319 7.90 -3.47 -13.87
C ILE A 319 8.05 -4.65 -12.90
N ALA A 320 7.68 -5.87 -13.31
CA ALA A 320 7.84 -7.08 -12.51
C ALA A 320 9.31 -7.35 -12.14
N SER A 321 10.26 -6.97 -13.01
CA SER A 321 11.70 -7.08 -12.72
C SER A 321 12.14 -6.17 -11.57
N THR A 322 11.49 -5.01 -11.41
CA THR A 322 11.78 -4.07 -10.31
C THR A 322 11.25 -4.59 -8.97
N ALA A 323 10.12 -5.29 -8.98
CA ALA A 323 9.58 -5.97 -7.81
C ALA A 323 10.53 -7.10 -7.35
N THR A 324 11.11 -7.85 -8.29
CA THR A 324 12.16 -8.84 -7.99
C THR A 324 13.41 -8.20 -7.38
N LYS A 325 13.85 -7.03 -7.88
CA LYS A 325 14.98 -6.29 -7.27
C LYS A 325 14.67 -5.89 -5.83
N TYR A 326 13.45 -5.43 -5.55
CA TYR A 326 12.99 -5.13 -4.20
C TYR A 326 13.03 -6.39 -3.30
N GLY A 327 12.44 -7.50 -3.75
CA GLY A 327 12.46 -8.77 -3.03
C GLY A 327 13.88 -9.29 -2.78
N ASN A 328 14.73 -9.27 -3.80
CA ASN A 328 16.16 -9.62 -3.70
C ASN A 328 16.90 -8.77 -2.66
N THR A 329 16.59 -7.48 -2.58
CA THR A 329 17.22 -6.58 -1.60
C THR A 329 16.83 -6.96 -0.17
N LEU A 330 15.55 -7.28 0.07
CA LEU A 330 15.08 -7.73 1.37
C LEU A 330 15.64 -9.11 1.75
N TRP A 331 15.66 -10.06 0.83
CA TRP A 331 16.23 -11.39 1.07
C TRP A 331 17.73 -11.33 1.40
N ASN A 332 18.49 -10.48 0.71
CA ASN A 332 19.89 -10.25 1.04
C ASN A 332 20.06 -9.73 2.47
N TYR A 333 19.21 -8.80 2.89
CA TYR A 333 19.21 -8.33 4.26
C TYR A 333 18.93 -9.46 5.25
N VAL A 334 17.88 -10.25 5.03
CA VAL A 334 17.50 -11.36 5.91
C VAL A 334 18.62 -12.40 6.02
N CYS A 335 19.21 -12.80 4.90
CA CYS A 335 20.28 -13.80 4.90
C CYS A 335 21.56 -13.30 5.58
N ASN A 336 21.87 -12.01 5.48
CA ASN A 336 23.03 -11.42 6.17
C ASN A 336 22.80 -11.14 7.66
N ASN A 337 21.54 -11.17 8.12
CA ASN A 337 21.15 -10.83 9.50
C ASN A 337 20.34 -11.95 10.16
N THR A 338 20.49 -13.19 9.72
CA THR A 338 19.73 -14.34 10.25
C THR A 338 19.98 -14.49 11.75
N GLY A 339 18.92 -14.70 12.52
CA GLY A 339 18.96 -14.81 13.98
C GLY A 339 19.06 -13.48 14.71
N THR A 340 18.95 -12.35 14.02
CA THR A 340 18.92 -10.99 14.61
C THR A 340 17.56 -10.36 14.34
N ILE A 341 16.91 -9.71 15.32
CA ILE A 341 15.71 -8.87 15.11
C ILE A 341 14.66 -9.58 14.24
N THR A 342 14.22 -10.77 14.67
CA THR A 342 13.20 -11.58 13.97
C THR A 342 13.46 -11.88 12.48
N ASN A 343 14.71 -11.85 12.03
CA ASN A 343 15.11 -12.31 10.69
C ASN A 343 15.38 -13.82 10.72
N THR A 344 14.52 -14.61 10.10
CA THR A 344 14.63 -16.07 10.02
C THR A 344 13.98 -16.58 8.74
N PHE A 345 14.31 -17.80 8.33
CA PHE A 345 13.69 -18.49 7.21
C PHE A 345 13.87 -19.99 7.30
N VAL A 346 13.04 -20.71 6.54
CA VAL A 346 13.12 -22.16 6.36
C VAL A 346 12.79 -22.47 4.89
N THR A 347 13.53 -23.42 4.32
CA THR A 347 13.41 -23.83 2.92
C THR A 347 12.97 -25.28 2.84
N TYR A 348 12.04 -25.59 1.94
CA TYR A 348 11.66 -26.94 1.54
C TYR A 348 12.16 -27.16 0.11
N ALA A 349 13.00 -28.17 -0.07
CA ALA A 349 13.49 -28.59 -1.38
C ALA A 349 13.78 -30.09 -1.36
N ASN A 350 13.47 -30.79 -2.45
CA ASN A 350 13.73 -32.24 -2.60
C ASN A 350 13.20 -33.09 -1.43
N GLY A 351 12.02 -32.74 -0.90
CA GLY A 351 11.41 -33.45 0.22
C GLY A 351 12.10 -33.24 1.58
N GLN A 352 13.02 -32.29 1.69
CA GLN A 352 13.76 -31.98 2.92
C GLN A 352 13.55 -30.53 3.33
N TYR A 353 13.62 -30.28 4.63
CA TYR A 353 13.67 -28.94 5.20
C TYR A 353 15.14 -28.55 5.44
N THR A 354 15.55 -27.39 4.94
CA THR A 354 16.87 -26.81 5.16
C THR A 354 16.76 -25.37 5.66
N TYR A 355 17.89 -24.82 6.07
CA TYR A 355 18.03 -23.45 6.56
C TYR A 355 19.04 -22.68 5.70
N ASP A 356 19.08 -23.01 4.40
CA ASP A 356 19.92 -22.32 3.42
C ASP A 356 19.18 -21.11 2.85
N CYS A 357 19.91 -20.01 2.69
CA CYS A 357 19.38 -18.79 2.08
C CYS A 357 18.86 -19.12 0.66
N PRO A 358 17.67 -18.63 0.28
CA PRO A 358 17.11 -18.91 -1.04
C PRO A 358 17.99 -18.35 -2.14
N ALA A 359 17.97 -19.03 -3.29
CA ALA A 359 18.63 -18.52 -4.48
C ALA A 359 18.08 -17.12 -4.87
N HIS A 360 18.97 -16.29 -5.40
CA HIS A 360 18.57 -15.05 -6.03
C HIS A 360 17.71 -15.34 -7.27
N ILE A 361 16.53 -14.72 -7.33
CA ILE A 361 15.74 -14.70 -8.56
C ILE A 361 16.41 -13.71 -9.52
N SER A 362 16.74 -14.18 -10.73
CA SER A 362 17.22 -13.31 -11.81
C SER A 362 16.19 -12.22 -12.09
N SER A 363 16.59 -10.95 -12.09
CA SER A 363 15.72 -9.81 -12.42
C SER A 363 15.62 -9.52 -13.92
N THR A 364 15.97 -10.51 -14.76
CA THR A 364 15.88 -10.36 -16.22
C THR A 364 14.41 -10.39 -16.64
N TYR A 365 13.95 -9.30 -17.26
CA TYR A 365 12.62 -9.25 -17.84
C TYR A 365 12.49 -10.27 -18.97
N VAL A 366 11.37 -10.99 -18.97
CA VAL A 366 10.98 -11.85 -20.08
C VAL A 366 9.58 -11.44 -20.51
N ALA A 367 9.41 -11.14 -21.78
CA ALA A 367 8.11 -10.72 -22.29
C ALA A 367 7.08 -11.84 -22.14
N PRO A 368 5.92 -11.59 -21.50
CA PRO A 368 4.85 -12.58 -21.47
C PRO A 368 4.29 -12.77 -22.89
N THR A 369 3.93 -14.00 -23.25
CA THR A 369 3.30 -14.33 -24.53
C THR A 369 1.99 -13.54 -24.75
N ASP A 370 1.29 -13.23 -23.65
CA ASP A 370 -0.07 -12.68 -23.67
C ASP A 370 -0.10 -11.15 -23.43
N ALA A 371 1.07 -10.49 -23.41
CA ALA A 371 1.18 -9.06 -23.11
C ALA A 371 0.31 -8.17 -24.04
N LYS A 372 0.06 -8.62 -25.27
CA LYS A 372 -0.62 -7.85 -26.32
C LYS A 372 -2.14 -7.68 -26.10
N ASN A 373 -2.73 -8.39 -25.16
CA ASN A 373 -4.19 -8.34 -24.90
C ASN A 373 -4.59 -7.31 -23.83
N GLY A 374 -3.62 -6.60 -23.23
CA GLY A 374 -3.86 -5.58 -22.20
C GLY A 374 -3.77 -4.15 -22.71
N LEU A 375 -4.25 -3.20 -21.90
CA LEU A 375 -4.04 -1.77 -22.11
C LEU A 375 -2.56 -1.44 -21.87
N ALA A 376 -1.86 -0.96 -22.89
CA ALA A 376 -0.48 -0.51 -22.77
C ALA A 376 -0.43 0.81 -21.99
N VAL A 377 0.37 0.86 -20.94
CA VAL A 377 0.50 2.00 -20.03
C VAL A 377 1.95 2.31 -19.71
N LYS A 378 2.27 3.56 -19.38
CA LYS A 378 3.59 3.93 -18.90
C LYS A 378 3.63 3.83 -17.38
N VAL A 379 4.60 3.08 -16.84
CA VAL A 379 4.67 2.76 -15.40
C VAL A 379 6.09 2.94 -14.88
N MET A 380 6.19 3.50 -13.69
CA MET A 380 7.40 3.66 -12.91
C MET A 380 7.26 2.93 -11.58
N SER A 381 8.26 2.14 -11.17
CA SER A 381 8.27 1.59 -9.81
C SER A 381 8.69 2.67 -8.85
N ILE A 382 8.14 2.62 -7.64
CA ILE A 382 8.53 3.53 -6.57
C ILE A 382 8.42 2.80 -5.23
N SER A 383 9.41 2.97 -4.38
CA SER A 383 9.52 2.22 -3.14
C SER A 383 10.19 3.04 -2.05
N LYS A 384 10.14 2.47 -0.84
CA LYS A 384 10.86 2.92 0.34
C LYS A 384 11.55 1.70 0.91
N LEU A 385 12.85 1.78 1.14
CA LEU A 385 13.63 0.71 1.77
C LEU A 385 14.24 1.11 3.11
N ASN A 386 14.24 2.43 3.43
CA ASN A 386 14.88 3.04 4.61
C ASN A 386 16.38 2.69 4.77
N ASN A 387 17.02 3.24 5.81
CA ASN A 387 18.43 2.97 6.13
C ASN A 387 18.62 1.73 7.04
N GLY A 388 17.54 1.00 7.32
CA GLY A 388 17.57 -0.26 8.04
C GLY A 388 17.95 -1.42 7.15
N VAL A 389 17.57 -1.34 5.86
CA VAL A 389 17.93 -2.33 4.83
C VAL A 389 19.10 -1.85 3.98
N LEU A 390 19.22 -0.54 3.74
CA LEU A 390 20.30 0.08 2.97
C LEU A 390 21.15 0.98 3.87
N ASP A 391 22.37 1.35 3.45
CA ASP A 391 23.22 2.23 4.26
C ASP A 391 22.67 3.67 4.45
N LYS A 392 21.80 4.11 3.52
CA LYS A 392 21.24 5.46 3.49
C LYS A 392 19.71 5.40 3.49
N ASP A 393 19.08 6.41 4.09
CA ASP A 393 17.63 6.48 4.15
C ASP A 393 17.07 6.66 2.73
N ALA A 394 16.35 5.62 2.27
CA ALA A 394 15.86 5.50 0.91
C ALA A 394 14.33 5.55 0.92
N ASP A 395 13.79 6.77 0.83
CA ASP A 395 12.35 7.07 0.77
C ASP A 395 12.01 7.95 -0.43
N GLN A 396 12.20 7.39 -1.62
CA GLN A 396 11.89 8.09 -2.87
C GLN A 396 10.38 8.13 -3.13
N SER A 397 9.61 7.23 -2.51
CA SER A 397 8.15 7.23 -2.60
C SER A 397 7.50 8.47 -1.97
N GLU A 398 7.98 8.95 -0.82
CA GLU A 398 7.48 10.20 -0.25
C GLU A 398 7.84 11.41 -1.15
N VAL A 399 9.08 11.46 -1.65
CA VAL A 399 9.56 12.55 -2.53
C VAL A 399 8.72 12.62 -3.81
N ALA A 400 8.47 11.47 -4.44
CA ALA A 400 7.65 11.37 -5.66
C ALA A 400 6.23 11.92 -5.43
N ARG A 401 5.60 11.55 -4.30
CA ARG A 401 4.26 12.02 -3.94
C ARG A 401 4.22 13.52 -3.71
N VAL A 402 5.17 14.06 -2.95
CA VAL A 402 5.28 15.51 -2.68
C VAL A 402 5.48 16.28 -3.98
N TYR A 403 6.34 15.79 -4.87
CA TYR A 403 6.56 16.41 -6.18
C TYR A 403 5.30 16.38 -7.05
N ALA A 404 4.62 15.23 -7.14
CA ALA A 404 3.40 15.10 -7.92
C ALA A 404 2.31 16.06 -7.46
N PHE A 405 2.06 16.15 -6.15
CA PHE A 405 1.03 17.04 -5.60
C PHE A 405 1.37 18.52 -5.78
N LYS A 406 2.65 18.89 -5.67
CA LYS A 406 3.09 20.28 -5.92
C LYS A 406 2.89 20.71 -7.36
N ASN A 407 2.99 19.78 -8.30
CA ASN A 407 2.91 20.04 -9.73
C ASN A 407 1.55 19.71 -10.35
N ALA A 408 0.56 19.31 -9.53
CA ALA A 408 -0.82 19.19 -9.98
C ALA A 408 -1.34 20.54 -10.51
N THR A 409 -2.13 20.48 -11.58
CA THR A 409 -2.66 21.65 -12.29
C THR A 409 -4.18 21.75 -12.25
N LYS A 410 -4.88 20.64 -11.98
CA LYS A 410 -6.33 20.52 -12.04
C LYS A 410 -6.92 19.85 -10.80
N SER A 411 -6.50 18.63 -10.48
CA SER A 411 -7.11 17.83 -9.42
C SER A 411 -6.11 16.94 -8.69
N ILE A 412 -6.35 16.72 -7.40
CA ILE A 412 -5.70 15.71 -6.58
C ILE A 412 -6.80 14.92 -5.89
N LYS A 413 -6.82 13.60 -6.07
CA LYS A 413 -7.75 12.67 -5.43
C LYS A 413 -6.96 11.71 -4.56
N ILE A 414 -7.33 11.56 -3.29
CA ILE A 414 -6.60 10.74 -2.32
C ILE A 414 -7.56 9.75 -1.66
N SER A 415 -7.21 8.46 -1.68
CA SER A 415 -7.85 7.45 -0.84
C SER A 415 -6.79 6.80 0.04
N GLN A 416 -6.92 6.99 1.35
CA GLN A 416 -5.92 6.55 2.33
C GLN A 416 -6.62 5.95 3.55
N GLN A 417 -5.93 5.09 4.31
CA GLN A 417 -6.38 4.78 5.66
C GLN A 417 -6.44 6.06 6.51
N ALA A 418 -5.32 6.77 6.58
CA ALA A 418 -5.14 7.99 7.35
C ALA A 418 -4.10 8.91 6.70
N LEU A 419 -4.14 10.20 7.04
CA LEU A 419 -3.12 11.18 6.65
C LEU A 419 -2.13 11.50 7.78
N PHE A 420 -2.59 11.32 9.02
CA PHE A 420 -1.82 11.53 10.25
C PHE A 420 -1.87 10.25 11.08
N PHE A 421 -0.93 10.08 12.00
CA PHE A 421 -0.89 8.91 12.87
C PHE A 421 -0.85 9.32 14.35
N LYS A 422 -1.52 8.53 15.20
CA LYS A 422 -1.43 8.67 16.66
C LYS A 422 -0.15 7.97 17.13
N GLY A 423 0.88 8.77 17.39
CA GLY A 423 2.16 8.34 17.94
C GLY A 423 2.07 7.89 19.39
N ALA A 424 3.22 7.51 19.95
CA ALA A 424 3.31 7.12 21.33
C ALA A 424 2.86 8.26 22.26
N PHE A 425 2.17 7.89 23.35
CA PHE A 425 1.64 8.84 24.34
C PHE A 425 0.70 9.92 23.75
N GLY A 426 0.03 9.62 22.64
CA GLY A 426 -0.95 10.51 22.00
C GLY A 426 -0.32 11.62 21.15
N LYS A 427 0.98 11.54 20.84
CA LYS A 427 1.64 12.50 19.97
C LYS A 427 1.03 12.49 18.57
N VAL A 428 0.76 13.65 18.00
CA VAL A 428 0.36 13.74 16.58
C VAL A 428 1.59 13.55 15.71
N LEU A 429 1.58 12.54 14.85
CA LEU A 429 2.59 12.36 13.83
C LEU A 429 2.05 12.80 12.46
N HIS A 430 2.77 13.69 11.81
CA HIS A 430 2.44 14.24 10.50
C HIS A 430 3.27 13.59 9.38
N PRO A 431 2.83 13.67 8.10
CA PRO A 431 3.58 13.16 6.96
C PRO A 431 5.03 13.61 6.94
N LEU A 432 5.89 12.79 6.34
CA LEU A 432 7.34 12.96 6.41
C LEU A 432 7.78 14.21 5.66
N LYS A 433 8.83 14.85 6.19
CA LYS A 433 9.45 16.01 5.54
C LYS A 433 10.52 15.52 4.58
N THR A 434 10.31 15.81 3.30
CA THR A 434 11.29 15.59 2.23
C THR A 434 12.09 16.87 1.95
N ILE A 435 13.04 16.81 1.01
CA ILE A 435 13.74 18.01 0.51
C ILE A 435 12.77 19.02 -0.14
N ASP A 436 11.67 18.53 -0.69
CA ASP A 436 10.62 19.35 -1.30
C ASP A 436 9.50 19.67 -0.30
N GLY A 437 9.69 19.44 1.00
CA GLY A 437 8.66 19.67 2.02
C GLY A 437 7.82 18.43 2.32
N THR A 438 6.68 18.64 2.96
CA THR A 438 5.73 17.59 3.37
C THR A 438 4.57 17.47 2.39
N VAL A 439 3.85 16.35 2.45
CA VAL A 439 2.57 16.20 1.73
C VAL A 439 1.58 17.31 2.07
N MET A 440 1.49 17.74 3.33
CA MET A 440 0.57 18.82 3.74
C MET A 440 0.96 20.17 3.12
N GLU A 441 2.26 20.47 3.02
CA GLU A 441 2.76 21.67 2.34
C GLU A 441 2.51 21.59 0.82
N ALA A 442 2.61 20.41 0.21
CA ALA A 442 2.30 20.19 -1.19
C ALA A 442 0.80 20.40 -1.48
N LEU A 443 -0.09 19.85 -0.66
CA LEU A 443 -1.54 20.06 -0.78
C LEU A 443 -1.93 21.52 -0.59
N ALA A 444 -1.35 22.21 0.40
CA ALA A 444 -1.56 23.65 0.57
C ALA A 444 -1.11 24.44 -0.67
N SER A 445 0.01 24.04 -1.30
CA SER A 445 0.48 24.64 -2.55
C SER A 445 -0.49 24.45 -3.71
N ALA A 446 -1.02 23.24 -3.87
CA ALA A 446 -2.01 22.92 -4.90
C ALA A 446 -3.30 23.73 -4.69
N ILE A 447 -3.84 23.75 -3.46
CA ILE A 447 -5.04 24.51 -3.09
C ILE A 447 -4.85 26.01 -3.35
N TYR A 448 -3.68 26.56 -3.00
CA TYR A 448 -3.34 27.95 -3.28
C TYR A 448 -3.33 28.28 -4.77
N LYS A 449 -2.94 27.32 -5.62
CA LYS A 449 -3.02 27.42 -7.10
C LYS A 449 -4.43 27.23 -7.66
N GLY A 450 -5.41 26.89 -6.82
CA GLY A 450 -6.78 26.60 -7.24
C GLY A 450 -7.03 25.17 -7.73
N VAL A 451 -6.13 24.24 -7.41
CA VAL A 451 -6.31 22.80 -7.68
C VAL A 451 -7.32 22.23 -6.70
N THR A 452 -8.29 21.45 -7.19
CA THR A 452 -9.25 20.74 -6.34
C THR A 452 -8.60 19.54 -5.67
N VAL A 453 -8.77 19.40 -4.36
CA VAL A 453 -8.23 18.32 -3.53
C VAL A 453 -9.38 17.57 -2.87
N ASP A 454 -9.62 16.35 -3.35
CA ASP A 454 -10.64 15.44 -2.85
C ASP A 454 -9.99 14.30 -2.05
N ILE A 455 -10.43 14.11 -0.81
CA ILE A 455 -9.85 13.12 0.11
C ILE A 455 -10.94 12.22 0.68
N VAL A 456 -10.72 10.91 0.59
CA VAL A 456 -11.48 9.89 1.33
C VAL A 456 -10.54 9.17 2.28
N THR A 457 -10.80 9.23 3.57
CA THR A 457 -10.08 8.43 4.57
C THR A 457 -10.94 7.29 5.11
N SER A 458 -10.33 6.37 5.86
CA SER A 458 -11.09 5.45 6.71
C SER A 458 -11.95 6.20 7.72
N SER A 459 -12.99 5.57 8.26
CA SER A 459 -13.79 6.19 9.31
C SER A 459 -13.03 6.30 10.64
N LEU A 460 -13.53 7.11 11.57
CA LEU A 460 -12.94 7.23 12.91
C LEU A 460 -13.11 5.93 13.71
N ASP A 461 -14.23 5.24 13.53
CA ASP A 461 -14.58 4.01 14.24
C ASP A 461 -14.07 2.74 13.55
N GLY A 462 -13.17 2.86 12.57
CA GLY A 462 -12.61 1.74 11.79
C GLY A 462 -11.60 0.86 12.54
N GLY A 463 -11.57 0.87 13.87
CA GLY A 463 -10.65 0.05 14.68
C GLY A 463 -9.17 0.30 14.33
N ILE A 464 -8.42 -0.77 14.04
CA ILE A 464 -7.00 -0.68 13.62
C ILE A 464 -6.81 0.06 12.29
N TYR A 465 -7.87 0.16 11.49
CA TYR A 465 -7.91 0.89 10.23
C TYR A 465 -8.43 2.32 10.40
N SER A 466 -8.63 2.82 11.62
CA SER A 466 -9.13 4.18 11.86
C SER A 466 -8.28 5.24 11.15
N SER A 467 -8.92 6.31 10.66
CA SER A 467 -8.23 7.52 10.19
C SER A 467 -7.49 8.28 11.30
N GLY A 468 -7.81 7.98 12.57
CA GLY A 468 -7.18 8.57 13.75
C GLY A 468 -7.58 10.01 14.04
N TYR A 469 -7.75 10.84 13.01
CA TYR A 469 -8.07 12.26 13.08
C TYR A 469 -9.24 12.62 12.17
N ASN A 470 -10.03 13.61 12.58
CA ASN A 470 -11.21 14.04 11.84
C ASN A 470 -10.88 15.04 10.71
N SER A 471 -11.85 15.28 9.81
CA SER A 471 -11.69 16.22 8.70
C SER A 471 -11.35 17.65 9.15
N GLU A 472 -11.92 18.08 10.29
CA GLU A 472 -11.66 19.40 10.88
C GLU A 472 -10.18 19.56 11.28
N PHE A 473 -9.54 18.53 11.83
CA PHE A 473 -8.12 18.55 12.15
C PHE A 473 -7.27 18.80 10.90
N VAL A 474 -7.55 18.09 9.81
CA VAL A 474 -6.83 18.24 8.53
C VAL A 474 -7.04 19.64 7.94
N TYR A 475 -8.29 20.13 7.93
CA TYR A 475 -8.62 21.49 7.47
C TYR A 475 -7.84 22.54 8.27
N ASN A 476 -7.88 22.46 9.61
CA ASN A 476 -7.18 23.39 10.49
C ASN A 476 -5.66 23.32 10.32
N TYR A 477 -5.11 22.12 10.04
CA TYR A 477 -3.69 21.97 9.73
C TYR A 477 -3.33 22.73 8.44
N LEU A 478 -4.08 22.53 7.36
CA LEU A 478 -3.86 23.23 6.08
C LEU A 478 -4.09 24.74 6.19
N LEU A 479 -5.09 25.18 6.95
CA LEU A 479 -5.32 26.58 7.27
C LEU A 479 -4.09 27.20 7.95
N ASN A 480 -3.48 26.49 8.90
CA ASN A 480 -2.26 26.95 9.55
C ASN A 480 -1.06 27.00 8.61
N VAL A 481 -0.95 26.08 7.65
CA VAL A 481 0.10 26.11 6.61
C VAL A 481 -0.07 27.33 5.71
N LEU A 482 -1.29 27.60 5.21
CA LEU A 482 -1.59 28.74 4.35
C LEU A 482 -1.46 30.09 5.06
N HIS A 483 -1.72 30.15 6.37
CA HIS A 483 -1.59 31.37 7.16
C HIS A 483 -0.13 31.75 7.46
N LYS A 484 0.79 30.77 7.41
CA LYS A 484 2.21 30.96 7.73
C LYS A 484 3.04 31.09 6.45
N ALA A 485 4.35 31.29 6.64
CA ALA A 485 5.31 31.23 5.55
C ALA A 485 5.17 29.89 4.78
N PRO A 486 5.30 29.88 3.44
CA PRO A 486 5.66 31.02 2.57
C PRO A 486 4.47 31.86 2.08
N TYR A 487 3.22 31.50 2.41
CA TYR A 487 2.04 32.11 1.80
C TYR A 487 1.57 33.38 2.53
N TYR A 488 1.68 33.41 3.86
CA TYR A 488 1.29 34.54 4.71
C TYR A 488 -0.13 35.07 4.46
N LEU A 489 -1.07 34.19 4.10
CA LEU A 489 -2.45 34.60 3.84
C LEU A 489 -3.13 35.02 5.14
N GLU A 490 -3.96 36.06 5.09
CA GLU A 490 -4.89 36.33 6.17
C GLU A 490 -5.82 35.11 6.35
N ARG A 491 -6.18 34.77 7.60
CA ARG A 491 -6.98 33.58 7.88
C ARG A 491 -8.27 33.50 7.06
N ASN A 492 -8.97 34.62 6.88
CA ASN A 492 -10.22 34.64 6.12
C ASN A 492 -10.00 34.32 4.64
N TYR A 493 -8.93 34.84 4.02
CA TYR A 493 -8.57 34.49 2.65
C TYR A 493 -8.16 33.02 2.53
N ALA A 494 -7.35 32.50 3.47
CA ALA A 494 -6.97 31.09 3.47
C ALA A 494 -8.20 30.15 3.57
N LYS A 495 -9.19 30.49 4.41
CA LYS A 495 -10.48 29.78 4.46
C LYS A 495 -11.17 29.76 3.10
N THR A 496 -11.24 30.90 2.39
CA THR A 496 -11.85 30.96 1.05
C THR A 496 -11.21 29.97 0.06
N PHE A 497 -9.88 29.81 0.09
CA PHE A 497 -9.21 28.82 -0.75
C PHE A 497 -9.54 27.37 -0.35
N LEU A 498 -9.58 27.09 0.95
CA LEU A 498 -9.91 25.76 1.45
C LEU A 498 -11.37 25.40 1.16
N ASP A 499 -12.31 26.27 1.49
CA ASP A 499 -13.74 26.02 1.31
C ASP A 499 -14.11 25.78 -0.16
N LYS A 500 -13.37 26.39 -1.09
CA LYS A 500 -13.56 26.22 -2.52
C LYS A 500 -12.94 24.94 -3.07
N ASN A 501 -11.76 24.55 -2.57
CA ASN A 501 -10.91 23.56 -3.26
C ASN A 501 -10.60 22.32 -2.42
N LEU A 502 -11.00 22.23 -1.16
CA LEU A 502 -10.71 21.08 -0.29
C LEU A 502 -12.00 20.38 0.12
N HIS A 503 -12.06 19.08 -0.16
CA HIS A 503 -13.18 18.22 0.18
C HIS A 503 -12.66 16.97 0.90
N ILE A 504 -13.09 16.73 2.14
CA ILE A 504 -12.60 15.62 2.97
C ILE A 504 -13.79 14.82 3.51
N ASN A 505 -13.85 13.55 3.14
CA ASN A 505 -14.92 12.63 3.50
C ASN A 505 -14.36 11.38 4.21
N PHE A 506 -15.23 10.72 4.97
CA PHE A 506 -14.96 9.37 5.45
C PHE A 506 -15.58 8.35 4.51
N ILE A 507 -14.90 7.21 4.33
CA ILE A 507 -15.45 6.11 3.55
C ILE A 507 -16.78 5.65 4.15
N SER A 508 -17.74 5.37 3.27
CA SER A 508 -18.97 4.70 3.64
C SER A 508 -19.50 3.92 2.43
N ILE A 509 -20.15 2.78 2.70
CA ILE A 509 -20.77 1.98 1.64
C ILE A 509 -22.00 2.67 1.05
N ASN A 510 -22.72 3.47 1.85
CA ASN A 510 -24.04 4.01 1.49
C ASN A 510 -24.29 5.44 2.00
N GLY A 511 -23.24 6.15 2.38
CA GLY A 511 -23.29 7.53 2.86
C GLY A 511 -23.84 7.68 4.28
N ARG A 512 -24.00 6.59 5.03
CA ARG A 512 -24.62 6.61 6.38
C ARG A 512 -23.86 5.81 7.43
N GLU A 513 -23.28 4.68 7.05
CA GLU A 513 -22.54 3.81 7.97
C GLU A 513 -21.18 4.43 8.35
N THR A 514 -20.94 4.61 9.64
CA THR A 514 -19.77 5.35 10.19
C THR A 514 -18.62 4.43 10.60
N ASN A 515 -18.75 3.13 10.44
CA ASN A 515 -17.77 2.11 10.86
C ASN A 515 -17.10 1.40 9.67
N ASN A 516 -17.32 1.85 8.43
CA ASN A 516 -16.65 1.27 7.27
C ASN A 516 -15.16 1.65 7.26
N MET A 517 -14.32 0.72 6.79
CA MET A 517 -12.87 0.84 6.85
C MET A 517 -12.30 1.03 5.44
N SER A 518 -11.33 1.92 5.32
CA SER A 518 -10.49 2.04 4.12
C SER A 518 -9.04 1.74 4.47
N HIS A 519 -8.40 0.93 3.66
CA HIS A 519 -6.97 0.65 3.75
C HIS A 519 -6.22 0.94 2.43
N ASN A 520 -6.88 1.63 1.50
CA ASN A 520 -6.26 2.11 0.27
C ASN A 520 -4.97 2.90 0.54
N LYS A 521 -4.05 2.86 -0.41
CA LYS A 521 -2.97 3.85 -0.56
C LYS A 521 -2.95 4.36 -2.00
N LEU A 522 -3.99 5.07 -2.36
CA LEU A 522 -4.22 5.61 -3.71
C LEU A 522 -4.07 7.13 -3.70
N TRP A 523 -3.42 7.65 -4.73
CA TRP A 523 -3.60 9.03 -5.14
C TRP A 523 -3.67 9.15 -6.66
N ILE A 524 -4.44 10.11 -7.16
CA ILE A 524 -4.59 10.44 -8.58
C ILE A 524 -4.33 11.94 -8.73
N VAL A 525 -3.55 12.32 -9.74
CA VAL A 525 -3.26 13.71 -10.12
C VAL A 525 -3.75 13.95 -11.54
N ASP A 526 -4.50 15.04 -11.69
CA ASP A 526 -5.00 15.58 -12.95
C ASP A 526 -5.74 14.55 -13.84
N ASP A 527 -6.40 13.58 -13.20
CA ASP A 527 -7.16 12.48 -13.84
C ASP A 527 -6.32 11.69 -14.87
N LYS A 528 -5.00 11.62 -14.67
CA LYS A 528 -4.03 11.04 -15.61
C LYS A 528 -2.96 10.17 -14.96
N VAL A 529 -2.38 10.65 -13.86
CA VAL A 529 -1.28 9.97 -13.17
C VAL A 529 -1.80 9.45 -11.84
N PHE A 530 -1.63 8.17 -11.55
CA PHE A 530 -2.04 7.60 -10.27
C PHE A 530 -0.97 6.69 -9.67
N TYR A 531 -1.02 6.55 -8.35
CA TYR A 531 -0.22 5.60 -7.60
C TYR A 531 -1.08 4.55 -6.92
N VAL A 532 -0.61 3.31 -6.97
CA VAL A 532 -1.11 2.20 -6.16
C VAL A 532 0.09 1.47 -5.55
N GLY A 533 -0.02 1.12 -4.28
CA GLY A 533 1.01 0.38 -3.58
C GLY A 533 0.72 0.32 -2.08
N SER A 534 1.77 0.15 -1.29
CA SER A 534 1.65 -0.08 0.15
C SER A 534 1.97 1.14 1.03
N HIS A 535 2.60 2.18 0.46
CA HIS A 535 3.06 3.35 1.20
C HIS A 535 1.92 4.31 1.58
N ASN A 536 1.58 4.32 2.87
CA ASN A 536 0.64 5.27 3.45
C ASN A 536 1.16 6.72 3.41
N ILE A 537 0.26 7.71 3.48
CA ILE A 537 0.64 9.13 3.66
C ILE A 537 1.05 9.42 5.12
N TYR A 538 0.41 8.77 6.08
CA TYR A 538 0.81 8.91 7.47
C TYR A 538 2.24 8.40 7.67
N PRO A 539 3.00 8.99 8.60
CA PRO A 539 4.43 8.71 8.74
C PRO A 539 4.67 7.28 9.22
N SER A 540 5.58 6.59 8.54
CA SER A 540 6.09 5.29 8.98
C SER A 540 7.52 5.09 8.51
N SER A 541 8.28 4.25 9.21
CA SER A 541 9.65 3.90 8.84
C SER A 541 9.72 2.56 8.10
N LEU A 542 8.61 2.07 7.56
CA LEU A 542 8.51 0.71 7.00
C LEU A 542 9.09 0.63 5.58
N GLN A 543 9.49 -0.57 5.15
CA GLN A 543 9.75 -0.79 3.72
C GLN A 543 8.43 -0.89 2.97
N GLN A 544 8.33 -0.23 1.81
CA GLN A 544 7.09 -0.10 1.05
C GLN A 544 7.39 -0.22 -0.44
N PHE A 545 6.41 -0.67 -1.22
CA PHE A 545 6.52 -0.75 -2.68
C PHE A 545 5.21 -0.30 -3.32
N GLY A 546 5.32 0.26 -4.51
CA GLY A 546 4.19 0.60 -5.36
C GLY A 546 4.64 1.00 -6.75
N VAL A 547 3.68 1.50 -7.52
CA VAL A 547 3.89 1.95 -8.88
C VAL A 547 3.16 3.25 -9.13
N ILE A 548 3.72 4.06 -10.02
CA ILE A 548 3.07 5.25 -10.58
C ILE A 548 2.74 4.94 -12.04
N VAL A 549 1.47 5.02 -12.39
CA VAL A 549 0.94 4.77 -13.73
C VAL A 549 0.53 6.11 -14.34
N ASP A 550 0.94 6.34 -15.58
CA ASP A 550 0.65 7.55 -16.35
C ASP A 550 -0.09 7.16 -17.62
N ASP A 551 -1.42 7.19 -17.53
CA ASP A 551 -2.33 6.85 -18.62
C ASP A 551 -3.76 7.31 -18.28
N LYS A 552 -4.37 8.13 -19.17
CA LYS A 552 -5.72 8.68 -18.96
C LYS A 552 -6.82 7.62 -19.00
N ASP A 553 -6.69 6.61 -19.87
CA ASP A 553 -7.71 5.57 -20.02
C ASP A 553 -7.68 4.60 -18.84
N ALA A 554 -6.49 4.22 -18.36
CA ALA A 554 -6.32 3.45 -17.15
C ALA A 554 -6.85 4.21 -15.93
N THR A 555 -6.57 5.51 -15.83
CA THR A 555 -7.10 6.36 -14.76
C THR A 555 -8.61 6.43 -14.81
N ALA A 556 -9.21 6.62 -15.99
CA ALA A 556 -10.66 6.63 -16.16
C ALA A 556 -11.32 5.30 -15.77
N GLN A 557 -10.68 4.15 -16.07
CA GLN A 557 -11.14 2.83 -15.63
C GLN A 557 -11.10 2.70 -14.10
N LEU A 558 -9.99 3.10 -13.48
CA LEU A 558 -9.83 3.10 -12.02
C LEU A 558 -10.86 3.99 -11.34
N GLU A 559 -11.09 5.18 -11.90
CA GLU A 559 -12.06 6.11 -11.34
C GLU A 559 -13.48 5.59 -11.46
N LYS A 560 -13.83 5.00 -12.61
CA LYS A 560 -15.15 4.42 -12.83
C LYS A 560 -15.43 3.24 -11.91
N GLN A 561 -14.45 2.34 -11.71
CA GLN A 561 -14.63 1.13 -10.91
C GLN A 561 -14.58 1.40 -9.40
N LEU A 562 -13.69 2.29 -8.95
CA LEU A 562 -13.42 2.51 -7.52
C LEU A 562 -13.71 3.95 -7.07
N TRP A 563 -13.05 4.96 -7.65
CA TRP A 563 -13.07 6.31 -7.09
C TRP A 563 -14.48 6.93 -7.06
N THR A 564 -15.17 6.93 -8.20
CA THR A 564 -16.50 7.52 -8.35
C THR A 564 -17.54 6.88 -7.43
N PRO A 565 -17.69 5.55 -7.38
CA PRO A 565 -18.64 4.94 -6.45
C PRO A 565 -18.25 5.18 -4.98
N MET A 566 -16.97 5.12 -4.62
CA MET A 566 -16.49 5.43 -3.28
C MET A 566 -16.79 6.88 -2.88
N TRP A 567 -16.44 7.84 -3.74
CA TRP A 567 -16.67 9.27 -3.50
C TRP A 567 -18.16 9.57 -3.29
N LYS A 568 -19.01 9.06 -4.20
CA LYS A 568 -20.46 9.27 -4.18
C LYS A 568 -21.11 8.75 -2.89
N ASN A 569 -20.60 7.67 -2.32
CA ASN A 569 -21.17 7.03 -1.14
C ASN A 569 -20.42 7.37 0.14
N SER A 570 -19.38 8.20 0.10
CA SER A 570 -18.66 8.62 1.31
C SER A 570 -19.53 9.54 2.18
N ILE A 571 -19.26 9.57 3.48
CA ILE A 571 -19.90 10.52 4.39
C ILE A 571 -19.28 11.89 4.18
N HIS A 572 -20.08 12.81 3.63
CA HIS A 572 -19.70 14.20 3.46
C HIS A 572 -19.78 14.93 4.80
N VAL A 573 -18.65 15.45 5.28
CA VAL A 573 -18.56 16.21 6.52
C VAL A 573 -18.56 17.71 6.15
N PRO A 574 -19.60 18.50 6.53
CA PRO A 574 -19.57 19.94 6.34
C PRO A 574 -18.46 20.55 7.21
N ILE A 575 -17.47 21.17 6.58
CA ILE A 575 -16.30 21.73 7.30
C ILE A 575 -16.63 23.13 7.90
N ASN A 576 -17.80 23.70 7.58
CA ASN A 576 -18.11 25.12 7.81
C ASN A 576 -18.79 25.47 9.15
N ASN A 577 -18.86 24.56 10.13
CA ASN A 577 -19.54 24.81 11.41
C ASN A 577 -18.60 25.07 12.61
N SER A 578 -17.38 25.57 12.38
CA SER A 578 -16.44 25.98 13.46
C SER A 578 -16.05 27.46 13.41
#